data_AF-A0A0B8N1V5-F1
#
_entry.id   AF-A0A0B8N1V5-F1
#
_cell.length_a   1.000
_cell.length_b   1.000
_cell.length_c   1.000
_cell.angle_alpha   90.00
_cell.angle_beta   90.00
_cell.angle_gamma   90.00
#
_symmetry.space_group_name_H-M   'P 1'
#
loop_
_entity.id
_entity.type
_entity.pdbx_description
1 polymer ?
#
loop_
_entity_poly.entity_id
_entity_poly.type
_entity_poly.pdbx_seq_one_letter_code
_entity_poly.pdbx_strand_id
1 'polypeptide(L)'
;MSLNSPLMSIGMLTAILGVSSIQGAAAQCSDGLVNVVFNTGHGGFTEQRWEQIHSASNWITFDFGLADKQIPMLGNDDAAISHAIDVVNGPNPPDFMLTFNEPDNKYGVTPREVILQPAEAASLIKRLLDNRGNHTKFIAPVPAYDNLPWLDEFYGNCSCRDAFSAYNVHVYNETFEEARDRIVAFHETWNDKPLWITEIAPRQKGPCPNPIPWDNSIQFMQQIYTLGGLTEWIEKIFWNSANEIDCGDTNVAASFLLDYNNQSTPLLDAFNQLACS
;
A
#
# COMPACT_ATOMS: atom_id res chain seq x y z
N MET A 1 73.43 -3.28 15.59
CA MET A 1 72.05 -3.73 15.78
C MET A 1 71.30 -2.63 16.50
N SER A 2 70.48 -1.87 15.77
CA SER A 2 69.59 -0.85 16.31
C SER A 2 68.29 -0.97 15.53
N LEU A 3 67.26 -1.48 16.19
CA LEU A 3 65.89 -1.59 15.71
C LEU A 3 65.13 -0.42 16.32
N ASN A 4 64.84 0.60 15.51
CA ASN A 4 63.84 1.62 15.86
C ASN A 4 62.69 1.47 14.86
N SER A 5 61.61 0.84 15.33
CA SER A 5 60.31 0.84 14.67
C SER A 5 59.63 2.20 14.91
N PRO A 6 58.91 2.77 13.93
CA PRO A 6 58.03 3.91 14.19
C PRO A 6 56.69 3.42 14.75
N LEU A 7 56.23 4.09 15.81
CA LEU A 7 54.86 3.98 16.31
C LEU A 7 53.88 4.52 15.26
N MET A 8 52.98 3.66 14.77
CA MET A 8 51.76 4.11 14.10
C MET A 8 50.75 4.54 15.16
N SER A 9 50.48 5.85 15.21
CA SER A 9 49.37 6.42 15.97
C SER A 9 48.07 6.17 15.19
N ILE A 10 47.19 5.33 15.73
CA ILE A 10 45.82 5.16 15.22
C ILE A 10 45.00 6.33 15.75
N GLY A 11 44.83 7.35 14.92
CA GLY A 11 43.86 8.41 15.16
C GLY A 11 42.44 7.86 15.01
N MET A 12 41.71 7.75 16.12
CA MET A 12 40.26 7.56 16.10
C MET A 12 39.61 8.79 15.46
N LEU A 13 39.10 8.64 14.24
CA LEU A 13 38.11 9.56 13.67
C LEU A 13 36.76 9.26 14.31
N THR A 14 36.42 10.03 15.34
CA THR A 14 35.06 10.12 15.87
C THR A 14 34.24 10.89 14.84
N ALA A 15 33.50 10.17 13.98
CA ALA A 15 32.53 10.79 13.09
C ALA A 15 31.32 11.20 13.92
N ILE A 16 31.29 12.46 14.33
CA ILE A 16 30.09 13.12 14.88
C ILE A 16 29.17 13.37 13.69
N LEU A 17 28.16 12.50 13.51
CA LEU A 17 27.04 12.76 12.61
C LEU A 17 26.18 13.86 13.24
N GLY A 18 26.46 15.10 12.83
CA GLY A 18 25.58 16.23 13.09
C GLY A 18 24.26 16.01 12.33
N VAL A 19 23.15 15.94 13.07
CA VAL A 19 21.81 16.03 12.50
C VAL A 19 21.60 17.47 12.06
N SER A 20 22.02 17.78 10.84
CA SER A 20 21.66 19.03 10.17
C SER A 20 20.21 18.90 9.72
N SER A 21 19.35 19.76 10.27
CA SER A 21 17.97 19.96 9.82
C SER A 21 17.93 20.26 8.32
N ILE A 22 17.46 19.30 7.52
CA ILE A 22 17.27 19.49 6.07
C ILE A 22 15.99 20.31 5.87
N GLN A 23 16.16 21.57 5.46
CA GLN A 23 15.11 22.30 4.77
C GLN A 23 14.86 21.65 3.41
N GLY A 24 13.70 21.01 3.27
CA GLY A 24 12.93 20.81 2.03
C GLY A 24 13.71 20.60 0.73
N ALA A 25 14.48 19.53 0.63
CA ALA A 25 14.68 18.90 -0.67
C ALA A 25 13.57 17.86 -0.82
N ALA A 26 12.72 17.99 -1.83
CA ALA A 26 11.76 16.95 -2.19
C ALA A 26 12.55 15.64 -2.32
N ALA A 27 12.20 14.62 -1.53
CA ALA A 27 12.83 13.32 -1.63
C ALA A 27 12.66 12.83 -3.08
N GLN A 28 13.76 12.71 -3.82
CA GLN A 28 13.75 12.17 -5.16
C GLN A 28 13.46 10.67 -5.01
N CYS A 29 12.26 10.26 -5.41
CA CYS A 29 11.86 8.87 -5.31
C CYS A 29 12.69 8.04 -6.31
N SER A 30 12.90 6.76 -6.03
CA SER A 30 13.48 5.87 -7.03
C SER A 30 12.66 5.91 -8.32
N ASP A 31 13.29 5.72 -9.48
CA ASP A 31 12.65 5.79 -10.81
C ASP A 31 11.45 4.81 -10.99
N GLY A 32 11.15 3.97 -10.00
CA GLY A 32 10.07 2.98 -10.03
C GLY A 32 8.96 3.16 -8.99
N LEU A 33 9.09 4.06 -7.99
CA LEU A 33 8.05 4.21 -6.96
C LEU A 33 6.86 5.01 -7.51
N VAL A 34 5.67 4.41 -7.48
CA VAL A 34 4.44 5.04 -7.92
C VAL A 34 3.52 5.35 -6.74
N ASN A 35 3.11 6.61 -6.65
CA ASN A 35 2.08 7.07 -5.71
C ASN A 35 0.69 6.68 -6.19
N VAL A 36 -0.07 6.04 -5.30
CA VAL A 36 -1.46 5.68 -5.55
C VAL A 36 -2.30 6.15 -4.38
N VAL A 37 -3.58 6.42 -4.61
CA VAL A 37 -4.53 6.70 -3.54
C VAL A 37 -5.65 5.66 -3.50
N PHE A 38 -6.03 5.30 -2.27
CA PHE A 38 -7.20 4.47 -2.03
C PHE A 38 -8.44 5.36 -1.95
N ASN A 39 -9.38 5.17 -2.88
CA ASN A 39 -10.49 6.09 -3.09
C ASN A 39 -11.84 5.51 -2.66
N THR A 40 -11.96 5.21 -1.36
CA THR A 40 -13.17 4.58 -0.77
C THR A 40 -13.89 5.46 0.26
N GLY A 41 -13.47 6.71 0.43
CA GLY A 41 -14.15 7.66 1.31
C GLY A 41 -15.50 8.15 0.78
N HIS A 42 -16.20 8.91 1.61
CA HIS A 42 -17.56 9.35 1.31
C HIS A 42 -17.63 10.12 0.00
N GLY A 43 -18.51 9.71 -0.91
CA GLY A 43 -18.67 10.28 -2.25
C GLY A 43 -17.76 9.68 -3.34
N GLY A 44 -16.85 8.76 -3.01
CA GLY A 44 -16.05 7.99 -3.97
C GLY A 44 -15.18 8.81 -4.93
N PHE A 45 -14.85 8.24 -6.08
CA PHE A 45 -14.11 8.93 -7.14
C PHE A 45 -14.96 9.98 -7.86
N THR A 46 -14.38 11.16 -8.07
CA THR A 46 -14.84 12.14 -9.06
C THR A 46 -13.63 12.77 -9.75
N GLU A 47 -13.79 13.22 -11.00
CA GLU A 47 -12.72 13.92 -11.73
C GLU A 47 -12.22 15.15 -10.95
N GLN A 48 -13.13 15.94 -10.38
CA GLN A 48 -12.79 17.12 -9.57
C GLN A 48 -11.90 16.77 -8.35
N ARG A 49 -12.13 15.62 -7.71
CA ARG A 49 -11.29 15.16 -6.60
C ARG A 49 -9.91 14.72 -7.11
N TRP A 50 -9.90 14.00 -8.23
CA TRP A 50 -8.67 13.53 -8.85
C TRP A 50 -7.75 14.67 -9.29
N GLU A 51 -8.30 15.73 -9.87
CA GLU A 51 -7.56 16.93 -10.27
C GLU A 51 -6.84 17.63 -9.10
N GLN A 52 -7.36 17.49 -7.87
CA GLN A 52 -6.72 18.06 -6.68
C GLN A 52 -5.54 17.22 -6.18
N ILE A 53 -5.55 15.91 -6.42
CA ILE A 53 -4.54 14.95 -5.96
C ILE A 53 -3.57 14.62 -7.12
N HIS A 54 -2.94 15.65 -7.68
CA HIS A 54 -2.17 15.53 -8.92
C HIS A 54 -0.88 14.71 -8.79
N SER A 55 -0.40 14.47 -7.57
CA SER A 55 0.78 13.63 -7.32
C SER A 55 0.46 12.14 -7.22
N ALA A 56 -0.82 11.75 -7.31
CA ALA A 56 -1.21 10.36 -7.47
C ALA A 56 -1.19 9.99 -8.97
N SER A 57 -0.55 8.88 -9.30
CA SER A 57 -0.47 8.36 -10.67
C SER A 57 -1.56 7.35 -10.97
N ASN A 58 -2.15 6.72 -9.94
CA ASN A 58 -3.26 5.78 -10.05
C ASN A 58 -4.26 5.94 -8.90
N TRP A 59 -5.37 5.20 -8.97
CA TRP A 59 -6.30 5.02 -7.86
C TRP A 59 -6.89 3.60 -7.82
N ILE A 60 -7.19 3.09 -6.62
CA ILE A 60 -7.91 1.82 -6.44
C ILE A 60 -9.42 2.06 -6.28
N THR A 61 -10.21 1.11 -6.78
CA THR A 61 -11.59 0.87 -6.33
C THR A 61 -11.95 -0.61 -6.39
N PHE A 62 -12.99 -1.00 -5.64
CA PHE A 62 -13.63 -2.32 -5.68
C PHE A 62 -14.51 -2.53 -6.93
N ASP A 63 -14.60 -1.54 -7.81
CA ASP A 63 -15.32 -1.64 -9.07
C ASP A 63 -14.39 -2.00 -10.23
N PHE A 64 -14.92 -2.69 -11.24
CA PHE A 64 -14.21 -3.05 -12.48
C PHE A 64 -14.26 -1.91 -13.50
N GLY A 65 -14.09 -0.68 -13.03
CA GLY A 65 -14.13 0.48 -13.92
C GLY A 65 -12.96 0.47 -14.91
N LEU A 66 -13.24 0.97 -16.10
CA LEU A 66 -12.29 1.17 -17.20
C LEU A 66 -11.78 2.61 -17.25
N ALA A 67 -11.93 3.36 -16.14
CA ALA A 67 -11.51 4.74 -16.10
C ALA A 67 -9.98 4.84 -16.16
N ASP A 68 -9.49 5.93 -16.73
CA ASP A 68 -8.05 6.15 -16.85
C ASP A 68 -7.37 6.07 -15.47
N LYS A 69 -6.21 5.40 -15.44
CA LYS A 69 -5.37 5.20 -14.25
C LYS A 69 -6.01 4.40 -13.09
N GLN A 70 -7.19 3.84 -13.28
CA GLN A 70 -7.83 2.98 -12.29
C GLN A 70 -7.13 1.61 -12.20
N ILE A 71 -6.91 1.12 -10.98
CA ILE A 71 -6.49 -0.25 -10.70
C ILE A 71 -7.69 -0.98 -10.08
N PRO A 72 -8.34 -1.90 -10.80
CA PRO A 72 -9.47 -2.65 -10.27
C PRO A 72 -9.03 -3.66 -9.21
N MET A 73 -9.89 -3.86 -8.22
CA MET A 73 -9.74 -4.87 -7.17
C MET A 73 -10.89 -5.88 -7.22
N LEU A 74 -10.52 -7.16 -7.23
CA LEU A 74 -11.43 -8.30 -7.40
C LEU A 74 -12.33 -8.50 -6.18
N GLY A 75 -13.64 -8.63 -6.42
CA GLY A 75 -14.59 -9.13 -5.44
C GLY A 75 -14.38 -10.61 -5.10
N ASN A 76 -15.06 -11.13 -4.08
CA ASN A 76 -14.80 -12.44 -3.49
C ASN A 76 -15.81 -13.54 -3.86
N ASP A 77 -16.60 -13.34 -4.93
CA ASP A 77 -17.64 -14.27 -5.35
C ASP A 77 -17.54 -14.69 -6.83
N ASP A 78 -18.38 -15.66 -7.23
CA ASP A 78 -18.44 -16.19 -8.59
C ASP A 78 -18.78 -15.15 -9.66
N ALA A 79 -19.57 -14.13 -9.31
CA ALA A 79 -19.97 -13.08 -10.22
C ALA A 79 -18.79 -12.14 -10.50
N ALA A 80 -18.05 -11.77 -9.45
CA ALA A 80 -16.82 -11.00 -9.55
C ALA A 80 -15.75 -11.73 -10.37
N ILE A 81 -15.57 -13.05 -10.18
CA ILE A 81 -14.66 -13.85 -11.02
C ILE A 81 -15.08 -13.82 -12.50
N SER A 82 -16.37 -14.05 -12.79
CA SER A 82 -16.86 -14.05 -14.17
C SER A 82 -16.66 -12.69 -14.83
N HIS A 83 -16.98 -11.60 -14.11
CA HIS A 83 -16.77 -10.24 -14.59
C HIS A 83 -15.28 -9.93 -14.80
N ALA A 84 -14.40 -10.36 -13.87
CA ALA A 84 -12.97 -10.19 -14.03
C ALA A 84 -12.43 -10.89 -15.29
N ILE A 85 -12.91 -12.10 -15.61
CA ILE A 85 -12.55 -12.80 -16.85
C ILE A 85 -12.95 -11.98 -18.08
N ASP A 86 -14.17 -11.43 -18.10
CA ASP A 86 -14.63 -10.58 -19.20
C ASP A 86 -13.77 -9.32 -19.36
N VAL A 87 -13.40 -8.69 -18.24
CA VAL A 87 -12.59 -7.45 -18.22
C VAL A 87 -11.17 -7.69 -18.74
N VAL A 88 -10.47 -8.72 -18.24
CA VAL A 88 -9.07 -8.99 -18.62
C VAL A 88 -8.93 -9.54 -20.05
N ASN A 89 -10.02 -9.98 -20.67
CA ASN A 89 -10.09 -10.39 -22.07
C ASN A 89 -10.80 -9.37 -22.97
N GLY A 90 -11.25 -8.25 -22.38
CA GLY A 90 -11.96 -7.20 -23.08
C GLY A 90 -11.09 -6.40 -24.04
N PRO A 91 -11.66 -5.39 -24.73
CA PRO A 91 -10.92 -4.56 -25.68
C PRO A 91 -9.87 -3.66 -25.01
N ASN A 92 -10.07 -3.31 -23.74
CA ASN A 92 -9.18 -2.44 -22.95
C ASN A 92 -8.89 -3.09 -21.59
N PRO A 93 -8.15 -4.21 -21.55
CA PRO A 93 -7.83 -4.87 -20.30
C PRO A 93 -6.94 -3.97 -19.43
N PRO A 94 -7.07 -4.00 -18.09
CA PRO A 94 -6.24 -3.20 -17.20
C PRO A 94 -4.80 -3.75 -17.15
N ASP A 95 -3.81 -2.88 -16.97
CA ASP A 95 -2.42 -3.30 -16.78
C ASP A 95 -2.25 -4.19 -15.54
N PHE A 96 -2.99 -3.87 -14.48
CA PHE A 96 -2.92 -4.53 -13.18
C PHE A 96 -4.31 -4.84 -12.63
N MET A 97 -4.43 -5.94 -11.89
CA MET A 97 -5.63 -6.25 -11.11
C MET A 97 -5.22 -6.76 -9.72
N LEU A 98 -5.70 -6.06 -8.70
CA LEU A 98 -5.62 -6.53 -7.31
C LEU A 98 -6.63 -7.64 -7.13
N THR A 99 -6.23 -8.72 -6.46
CA THR A 99 -7.14 -9.85 -6.23
C THR A 99 -7.89 -9.70 -4.91
N PHE A 100 -8.06 -10.75 -4.11
CA PHE A 100 -8.96 -10.70 -2.96
C PHE A 100 -8.45 -9.77 -1.87
N ASN A 101 -9.30 -8.82 -1.47
CA ASN A 101 -9.06 -7.89 -0.38
C ASN A 101 -9.47 -8.47 0.98
N GLU A 102 -8.55 -8.51 1.93
CA GLU A 102 -8.78 -8.96 3.31
C GLU A 102 -9.66 -10.22 3.43
N PRO A 103 -9.40 -11.29 2.65
CA PRO A 103 -10.29 -12.45 2.58
C PRO A 103 -10.43 -13.16 3.94
N ASP A 104 -9.48 -12.97 4.84
CA ASP A 104 -9.42 -13.52 6.18
C ASP A 104 -10.14 -12.67 7.24
N ASN A 105 -10.75 -11.54 6.86
CA ASN A 105 -11.32 -10.60 7.80
C ASN A 105 -12.56 -9.87 7.25
N LYS A 106 -13.69 -10.08 7.92
CA LYS A 106 -14.88 -9.24 7.75
C LYS A 106 -14.76 -7.97 8.56
N TYR A 107 -14.46 -6.88 7.86
CA TYR A 107 -14.27 -5.57 8.46
C TYR A 107 -15.43 -5.18 9.40
N GLY A 108 -15.10 -4.64 10.58
CA GLY A 108 -16.07 -4.20 11.59
C GLY A 108 -16.73 -5.31 12.42
N VAL A 109 -16.40 -6.59 12.20
CA VAL A 109 -17.00 -7.72 12.94
C VAL A 109 -16.07 -8.21 14.04
N THR A 110 -16.62 -8.41 15.25
CA THR A 110 -15.91 -8.97 16.42
C THR A 110 -16.76 -10.06 17.09
N PRO A 111 -16.25 -11.29 17.27
CA PRO A 111 -14.90 -11.76 16.93
C PRO A 111 -14.65 -11.84 15.41
N ARG A 112 -13.37 -11.90 15.01
CA ARG A 112 -12.95 -12.01 13.60
C ARG A 112 -13.72 -13.10 12.87
N GLU A 113 -14.25 -12.77 11.71
CA GLU A 113 -14.92 -13.69 10.78
C GLU A 113 -14.12 -13.73 9.47
N VAL A 114 -13.77 -14.92 8.99
CA VAL A 114 -13.12 -15.10 7.68
C VAL A 114 -14.18 -14.99 6.60
N ILE A 115 -13.99 -14.11 5.61
CA ILE A 115 -14.96 -13.92 4.53
C ILE A 115 -14.83 -15.04 3.49
N LEU A 116 -13.60 -15.40 3.13
CA LEU A 116 -13.31 -16.36 2.07
C LEU A 116 -12.19 -17.30 2.54
N GLN A 117 -12.49 -18.59 2.67
CA GLN A 117 -11.50 -19.57 3.12
C GLN A 117 -10.41 -19.78 2.05
N PRO A 118 -9.17 -20.12 2.42
CA PRO A 118 -8.07 -20.28 1.46
C PRO A 118 -8.37 -21.27 0.33
N ALA A 119 -9.06 -22.38 0.61
CA ALA A 119 -9.42 -23.38 -0.40
C ALA A 119 -10.49 -22.87 -1.38
N GLU A 120 -11.45 -22.07 -0.89
CA GLU A 120 -12.50 -21.46 -1.71
C GLU A 120 -11.90 -20.37 -2.61
N ALA A 121 -11.06 -19.50 -2.03
CA ALA A 121 -10.28 -18.50 -2.77
C ALA A 121 -9.41 -19.15 -3.86
N ALA A 122 -8.74 -20.27 -3.53
CA ALA A 122 -7.93 -21.02 -4.47
C ALA A 122 -8.76 -21.60 -5.64
N SER A 123 -10.01 -22.02 -5.39
CA SER A 123 -10.91 -22.50 -6.43
C SER A 123 -11.37 -21.36 -7.35
N LEU A 124 -11.76 -20.22 -6.78
CA LEU A 124 -12.18 -19.03 -7.51
C LEU A 124 -11.04 -18.46 -8.36
N ILE A 125 -9.86 -18.28 -7.78
CA ILE A 125 -8.74 -17.68 -8.49
C ILE A 125 -8.24 -18.54 -9.65
N LYS A 126 -8.28 -19.88 -9.50
CA LYS A 126 -7.89 -20.80 -10.58
C LYS A 126 -8.71 -20.55 -11.82
N ARG A 127 -10.02 -20.35 -11.68
CA ARG A 127 -10.89 -20.03 -12.82
C ARG A 127 -10.49 -18.76 -13.54
N LEU A 128 -10.17 -17.68 -12.80
CA LEU A 128 -9.67 -16.45 -13.41
C LEU A 128 -8.33 -16.68 -14.10
N LEU A 129 -7.39 -17.33 -13.40
CA LEU A 129 -6.04 -17.57 -13.89
C LEU A 129 -6.03 -18.49 -15.13
N ASP A 130 -6.88 -19.50 -15.20
CA ASP A 130 -6.97 -20.44 -16.34
C ASP A 130 -7.60 -19.79 -17.58
N ASN A 131 -8.30 -18.67 -17.41
CA ASN A 131 -8.99 -17.94 -18.49
C ASN A 131 -8.45 -16.51 -18.68
N ARG A 132 -7.27 -16.20 -18.12
CA ARG A 132 -6.70 -14.85 -18.21
C ARG A 132 -6.14 -14.57 -19.61
N GLY A 133 -6.29 -13.33 -20.05
CA GLY A 133 -5.52 -12.80 -21.17
C GLY A 133 -4.03 -12.63 -20.82
N ASN A 134 -3.25 -12.16 -21.80
CA ASN A 134 -1.79 -12.07 -21.68
C ASN A 134 -1.30 -10.69 -21.22
N HIS A 135 -2.22 -9.74 -21.04
CA HIS A 135 -1.91 -8.34 -20.76
C HIS A 135 -1.86 -8.05 -19.26
N THR A 136 -2.96 -8.33 -18.55
CA THR A 136 -3.12 -7.97 -17.14
C THR A 136 -2.17 -8.73 -16.22
N LYS A 137 -1.48 -8.00 -15.36
CA LYS A 137 -0.68 -8.53 -14.26
C LYS A 137 -1.53 -8.64 -13.00
N PHE A 138 -1.62 -9.83 -12.43
CA PHE A 138 -2.37 -10.06 -11.20
C PHE A 138 -1.49 -9.82 -9.97
N ILE A 139 -2.03 -9.11 -8.99
CA ILE A 139 -1.39 -8.89 -7.69
C ILE A 139 -1.99 -9.87 -6.70
N ALA A 140 -1.15 -10.44 -5.82
CA ALA A 140 -1.56 -11.46 -4.86
C ALA A 140 -2.77 -11.04 -4.01
N PRO A 141 -3.51 -11.97 -3.40
CA PRO A 141 -4.47 -11.62 -2.35
C PRO A 141 -3.75 -10.95 -1.18
N VAL A 142 -4.46 -10.13 -0.42
CA VAL A 142 -3.92 -9.41 0.75
C VAL A 142 -4.74 -9.69 1.99
N PRO A 143 -4.28 -10.60 2.88
CA PRO A 143 -4.89 -10.79 4.18
C PRO A 143 -4.78 -9.53 5.06
N ALA A 144 -5.80 -9.25 5.86
CA ALA A 144 -5.72 -8.21 6.90
C ALA A 144 -4.72 -8.59 8.00
N TYR A 145 -4.64 -9.89 8.30
CA TYR A 145 -3.74 -10.48 9.28
C TYR A 145 -2.66 -11.31 8.57
N ASP A 146 -1.69 -10.61 8.02
CA ASP A 146 -0.51 -11.12 7.31
C ASP A 146 0.39 -12.08 8.12
N ASN A 147 0.24 -12.09 9.44
CA ASN A 147 0.91 -13.05 10.34
C ASN A 147 0.17 -14.38 10.51
N LEU A 148 -1.03 -14.53 9.92
CA LEU A 148 -1.80 -15.78 9.92
C LEU A 148 -1.55 -16.58 8.63
N PRO A 149 -1.75 -17.92 8.64
CA PRO A 149 -1.34 -18.79 7.54
C PRO A 149 -2.22 -18.70 6.29
N TRP A 150 -3.16 -17.75 6.19
CA TRP A 150 -4.15 -17.70 5.11
C TRP A 150 -3.50 -17.71 3.72
N LEU A 151 -2.45 -16.90 3.53
CA LEU A 151 -1.78 -16.77 2.23
C LEU A 151 -0.96 -18.02 1.87
N ASP A 152 -0.28 -18.62 2.85
CA ASP A 152 0.43 -19.90 2.69
C ASP A 152 -0.54 -21.03 2.31
N GLU A 153 -1.67 -21.15 3.00
CA GLU A 153 -2.70 -22.15 2.72
C GLU A 153 -3.34 -21.93 1.35
N PHE A 154 -3.58 -20.68 0.96
CA PHE A 154 -4.11 -20.33 -0.35
C PHE A 154 -3.16 -20.81 -1.46
N TYR A 155 -1.87 -20.48 -1.35
CA TYR A 155 -0.87 -20.95 -2.30
C TYR A 155 -0.71 -22.48 -2.30
N GLY A 156 -0.81 -23.12 -1.13
CA GLY A 156 -0.82 -24.58 -1.02
C GLY A 156 -1.98 -25.23 -1.78
N ASN A 157 -3.17 -24.63 -1.73
CA ASN A 157 -4.37 -25.14 -2.39
C ASN A 157 -4.38 -24.89 -3.92
N CYS A 158 -3.79 -23.79 -4.38
CA CYS A 158 -3.81 -23.44 -5.80
C CYS A 158 -2.53 -23.81 -6.57
N SER A 159 -1.38 -23.89 -5.90
CA SER A 159 -0.04 -23.92 -6.53
C SER A 159 0.17 -22.78 -7.54
N CYS A 160 -0.41 -21.61 -7.26
CA CYS A 160 -0.52 -20.49 -8.20
C CYS A 160 0.35 -19.28 -7.84
N ARG A 161 1.32 -19.43 -6.94
CA ARG A 161 2.22 -18.34 -6.47
C ARG A 161 2.92 -17.61 -7.62
N ASP A 162 3.32 -18.34 -8.66
CA ASP A 162 4.04 -17.78 -9.82
C ASP A 162 3.13 -17.02 -10.80
N ALA A 163 1.80 -17.11 -10.63
CA ALA A 163 0.86 -16.37 -11.47
C ALA A 163 0.73 -14.89 -11.07
N PHE A 164 1.23 -14.51 -9.90
CA PHE A 164 1.15 -13.15 -9.39
C PHE A 164 2.46 -12.38 -9.64
N SER A 165 2.35 -11.10 -9.96
CA SER A 165 3.49 -10.24 -10.29
C SER A 165 4.09 -9.51 -9.08
N ALA A 166 3.31 -9.33 -8.01
CA ALA A 166 3.75 -8.69 -6.77
C ALA A 166 3.01 -9.28 -5.56
N TYR A 167 3.61 -9.15 -4.39
CA TYR A 167 2.90 -9.27 -3.11
C TYR A 167 2.39 -7.91 -2.68
N ASN A 168 1.47 -7.92 -1.71
CA ASN A 168 0.96 -6.68 -1.14
C ASN A 168 0.54 -6.84 0.32
N VAL A 169 0.52 -5.70 1.03
CA VAL A 169 0.32 -5.64 2.47
C VAL A 169 -0.49 -4.39 2.86
N HIS A 170 -1.33 -4.53 3.89
CA HIS A 170 -2.06 -3.44 4.53
C HIS A 170 -1.39 -3.04 5.85
N VAL A 171 -1.12 -1.76 6.05
CA VAL A 171 -0.31 -1.27 7.17
C VAL A 171 -1.00 -0.12 7.88
N TYR A 172 -1.49 -0.43 9.08
CA TYR A 172 -2.19 0.51 9.96
C TYR A 172 -1.58 0.49 11.36
N ASN A 173 -0.37 1.02 11.46
CA ASN A 173 0.39 1.13 12.71
C ASN A 173 0.33 2.57 13.24
N GLU A 174 0.54 2.75 14.54
CA GLU A 174 0.47 4.09 15.16
C GLU A 174 1.71 4.92 14.84
N THR A 175 2.86 4.26 14.64
CA THR A 175 4.15 4.89 14.42
C THR A 175 4.82 4.41 13.14
N PHE A 176 5.71 5.24 12.58
CA PHE A 176 6.49 4.89 11.40
C PHE A 176 7.39 3.68 11.66
N GLU A 177 8.01 3.60 12.84
CA GLU A 177 8.91 2.50 13.18
C GLU A 177 8.19 1.16 13.17
N GLU A 178 6.98 1.09 13.76
CA GLU A 178 6.15 -0.11 13.72
C GLU A 178 5.70 -0.46 12.29
N ALA A 179 5.31 0.54 11.50
CA ALA A 179 4.93 0.35 10.10
C ALA A 179 6.10 -0.21 9.28
N ARG A 180 7.28 0.38 9.39
CA ARG A 180 8.52 -0.06 8.74
C ARG A 180 8.84 -1.49 9.15
N ASP A 181 8.84 -1.80 10.44
CA ASP A 181 9.21 -3.12 10.93
C ASP A 181 8.23 -4.19 10.41
N ARG A 182 6.93 -3.88 10.32
CA ARG A 182 5.94 -4.76 9.69
C ARG A 182 6.19 -4.96 8.18
N ILE A 183 6.43 -3.88 7.44
CA ILE A 183 6.71 -3.93 5.99
C ILE A 183 7.95 -4.79 5.72
N VAL A 184 9.03 -4.59 6.49
CA VAL A 184 10.27 -5.35 6.37
C VAL A 184 10.04 -6.82 6.71
N ALA A 185 9.37 -7.13 7.82
CA ALA A 185 9.09 -8.52 8.22
C ALA A 185 8.23 -9.26 7.18
N PHE A 186 7.24 -8.58 6.58
CA PHE A 186 6.46 -9.14 5.48
C PHE A 186 7.35 -9.45 4.27
N HIS A 187 8.19 -8.50 3.85
CA HIS A 187 9.10 -8.72 2.72
C HIS A 187 10.11 -9.84 3.00
N GLU A 188 10.67 -9.94 4.20
CA GLU A 188 11.59 -11.03 4.58
C GLU A 188 10.96 -12.42 4.38
N THR A 189 9.63 -12.54 4.56
CA THR A 189 8.86 -13.76 4.31
C THR A 189 8.54 -13.93 2.82
N TRP A 190 8.22 -12.84 2.13
CA TRP A 190 7.74 -12.79 0.74
C TRP A 190 8.62 -11.89 -0.14
N ASN A 191 9.84 -12.33 -0.45
CA ASN A 191 10.87 -11.51 -1.13
C ASN A 191 11.16 -11.86 -2.59
N ASP A 192 10.52 -12.89 -3.16
CA ASP A 192 10.80 -13.31 -4.54
C ASP A 192 10.13 -12.43 -5.60
N LYS A 193 9.36 -11.43 -5.18
CA LYS A 193 8.61 -10.49 -6.02
C LYS A 193 8.63 -9.10 -5.37
N PRO A 194 8.38 -8.02 -6.15
CA PRO A 194 8.18 -6.71 -5.58
C PRO A 194 6.99 -6.65 -4.61
N LEU A 195 7.00 -5.63 -3.75
CA LEU A 195 5.96 -5.34 -2.77
C LEU A 195 5.18 -4.09 -3.18
N TRP A 196 3.86 -4.19 -3.08
CA TRP A 196 2.94 -3.06 -3.11
C TRP A 196 2.33 -2.85 -1.72
N ILE A 197 2.36 -1.63 -1.20
CA ILE A 197 1.69 -1.30 0.07
C ILE A 197 0.31 -0.74 -0.27
N THR A 198 -0.69 -1.62 -0.38
CA THR A 198 -1.99 -1.33 -1.03
C THR A 198 -2.98 -0.59 -0.15
N GLU A 199 -2.72 -0.55 1.16
CA GLU A 199 -3.39 0.35 2.10
C GLU A 199 -2.40 0.77 3.19
N ILE A 200 -2.16 2.08 3.37
CA ILE A 200 -1.34 2.58 4.47
C ILE A 200 -1.84 3.90 5.03
N ALA A 201 -1.87 4.00 6.36
CA ALA A 201 -2.18 5.20 7.12
C ALA A 201 -1.69 5.10 8.57
N PRO A 202 -1.46 6.23 9.26
CA PRO A 202 -1.19 6.22 10.70
C PRO A 202 -2.48 5.89 11.47
N ARG A 203 -2.49 4.74 12.12
CA ARG A 203 -3.60 4.34 12.99
C ARG A 203 -3.70 5.26 14.20
N GLN A 204 -4.92 5.59 14.58
CA GLN A 204 -5.24 6.42 15.75
C GLN A 204 -5.59 5.55 16.96
N LYS A 205 -5.23 6.02 18.17
CA LYS A 205 -5.55 5.33 19.43
C LYS A 205 -7.05 5.29 19.75
N GLY A 206 -7.81 6.21 19.17
CA GLY A 206 -9.25 6.30 19.35
C GLY A 206 -9.92 6.91 18.12
N PRO A 207 -11.24 6.73 18.00
CA PRO A 207 -12.00 7.29 16.90
C PRO A 207 -12.06 8.82 16.99
N CYS A 208 -12.23 9.47 15.84
CA CYS A 208 -12.52 10.91 15.72
C CYS A 208 -11.58 11.83 16.54
N PRO A 209 -10.24 11.82 16.32
CA PRO A 209 -9.34 12.69 17.07
C PRO A 209 -9.69 14.17 16.85
N ASN A 210 -9.76 14.95 17.93
CA ASN A 210 -10.04 16.39 17.89
C ASN A 210 -9.11 17.16 18.86
N PRO A 211 -8.20 18.02 18.35
CA PRO A 211 -7.95 18.26 16.93
C PRO A 211 -7.35 17.03 16.23
N ILE A 212 -7.53 16.94 14.91
CA ILE A 212 -6.86 15.91 14.10
C ILE A 212 -5.34 16.18 14.17
N PRO A 213 -4.51 15.16 14.46
CA PRO A 213 -3.08 15.34 14.64
C PRO A 213 -2.34 15.42 13.29
N TRP A 214 -2.63 16.45 12.50
CA TRP A 214 -2.11 16.60 11.13
C TRP A 214 -0.58 16.52 11.03
N ASP A 215 0.14 17.13 11.97
CA ASP A 215 1.61 17.10 11.99
C ASP A 215 2.14 15.65 12.08
N ASN A 216 1.50 14.81 12.89
CA ASN A 216 1.89 13.40 13.01
C ASN A 216 1.60 12.64 11.70
N SER A 217 0.44 12.89 11.07
CA SER A 217 0.08 12.22 9.82
C SER A 217 0.98 12.64 8.66
N ILE A 218 1.32 13.93 8.58
CA ILE A 218 2.26 14.47 7.60
C ILE A 218 3.65 13.85 7.80
N GLN A 219 4.14 13.81 9.03
CA GLN A 219 5.44 13.21 9.34
C GLN A 219 5.47 11.71 8.97
N PHE A 220 4.44 10.96 9.35
CA PHE A 220 4.30 9.54 9.02
C PHE A 220 4.33 9.32 7.50
N MET A 221 3.54 10.09 6.75
CA MET A 221 3.50 10.02 5.28
C MET A 221 4.88 10.29 4.68
N GLN A 222 5.54 11.38 5.07
CA GLN A 222 6.86 11.74 4.56
C GLN A 222 7.89 10.63 4.82
N GLN A 223 7.86 10.01 6.00
CA GLN A 223 8.77 8.91 6.33
C GLN A 223 8.49 7.64 5.53
N ILE A 224 7.21 7.28 5.33
CA ILE A 224 6.81 6.14 4.50
C ILE A 224 7.23 6.31 3.04
N TYR A 225 6.99 7.48 2.46
CA TYR A 225 7.40 7.73 1.07
C TYR A 225 8.92 7.87 0.92
N THR A 226 9.62 8.38 1.95
CA THR A 226 11.09 8.34 1.99
C THR A 226 11.62 6.91 2.04
N LEU A 227 11.00 6.03 2.85
CA LEU A 227 11.34 4.60 2.89
C LEU A 227 11.14 3.98 1.51
N GLY A 228 9.98 4.17 0.87
CA GLY A 228 9.72 3.68 -0.48
C GLY A 228 10.75 4.16 -1.50
N GLY A 229 11.08 5.45 -1.49
CA GLY A 229 12.04 6.04 -2.43
C GLY A 229 13.47 5.50 -2.28
N LEU A 230 13.82 4.96 -1.10
CA LEU A 230 15.13 4.35 -0.82
C LEU A 230 15.12 2.81 -0.94
N THR A 231 13.98 2.20 -1.27
CA THR A 231 13.80 0.75 -1.20
C THR A 231 13.36 0.18 -2.54
N GLU A 232 14.28 -0.44 -3.27
CA GLU A 232 14.06 -0.89 -4.66
C GLU A 232 12.94 -1.94 -4.82
N TRP A 233 12.64 -2.71 -3.78
CA TRP A 233 11.59 -3.74 -3.83
C TRP A 233 10.19 -3.20 -3.47
N ILE A 234 10.05 -1.92 -3.08
CA ILE A 234 8.75 -1.27 -2.92
C ILE A 234 8.42 -0.53 -4.21
N GLU A 235 7.47 -1.05 -4.99
CA GLU A 235 7.09 -0.44 -6.28
C GLU A 235 5.97 0.59 -6.15
N LYS A 236 5.03 0.37 -5.23
CA LYS A 236 3.82 1.21 -5.12
C LYS A 236 3.40 1.40 -3.67
N ILE A 237 2.98 2.62 -3.35
CA ILE A 237 2.41 2.98 -2.04
C ILE A 237 1.06 3.63 -2.25
N PHE A 238 0.04 3.05 -1.63
CA PHE A 238 -1.34 3.44 -1.74
C PHE A 238 -1.78 4.12 -0.44
N TRP A 239 -1.75 5.46 -0.46
CA TRP A 239 -2.17 6.23 0.71
C TRP A 239 -3.68 6.07 0.93
N ASN A 240 -4.04 5.66 2.15
CA ASN A 240 -5.44 5.58 2.56
C ASN A 240 -5.73 6.75 3.53
N SER A 241 -6.59 7.71 3.23
CA SER A 241 -7.58 7.77 2.15
C SER A 241 -7.46 9.04 1.32
N ALA A 242 -7.92 8.98 0.07
CA ALA A 242 -8.13 10.19 -0.73
C ALA A 242 -9.18 11.13 -0.09
N ASN A 243 -10.26 10.56 0.44
CA ASN A 243 -11.40 11.30 0.98
C ASN A 243 -11.71 10.87 2.41
N GLU A 244 -12.25 11.78 3.20
CA GLU A 244 -12.68 11.51 4.57
C GLU A 244 -13.61 10.29 4.64
N ILE A 245 -13.24 9.38 5.54
CA ILE A 245 -13.98 8.17 5.91
C ILE A 245 -14.62 8.43 7.28
N ASP A 246 -15.71 7.71 7.58
CA ASP A 246 -16.38 7.80 8.88
C ASP A 246 -15.36 7.74 10.02
N CYS A 247 -15.41 8.72 10.91
CA CYS A 247 -14.38 8.93 11.92
C CYS A 247 -14.36 7.81 12.98
N GLY A 248 -15.30 6.86 12.92
CA GLY A 248 -15.28 5.60 13.66
C GLY A 248 -14.15 4.65 13.24
N ASP A 249 -13.58 4.80 12.05
CA ASP A 249 -12.45 3.98 11.61
C ASP A 249 -11.10 4.52 12.12
N THR A 250 -10.59 3.90 13.18
CA THR A 250 -9.30 4.29 13.76
C THR A 250 -8.11 4.12 12.80
N ASN A 251 -8.23 3.29 11.76
CA ASN A 251 -7.14 3.07 10.81
C ASN A 251 -6.88 4.31 9.93
N VAL A 252 -7.92 5.12 9.67
CA VAL A 252 -7.87 6.22 8.69
C VAL A 252 -8.43 7.55 9.20
N ALA A 253 -8.83 7.63 10.47
CA ALA A 253 -9.46 8.81 11.08
C ALA A 253 -8.62 10.11 11.04
N ALA A 254 -7.35 10.07 10.63
CA ALA A 254 -6.48 11.23 10.51
C ALA A 254 -5.62 11.20 9.23
N SER A 255 -6.07 10.52 8.17
CA SER A 255 -5.25 10.30 6.97
C SER A 255 -5.91 10.72 5.66
N PHE A 256 -7.01 11.46 5.71
CA PHE A 256 -7.72 11.87 4.49
C PHE A 256 -7.12 13.13 3.86
N LEU A 257 -6.97 13.13 2.53
CA LEU A 257 -6.46 14.27 1.77
C LEU A 257 -7.54 15.35 1.54
N LEU A 258 -8.78 14.92 1.34
CA LEU A 258 -9.95 15.79 1.16
C LEU A 258 -11.01 15.49 2.23
N ASP A 259 -11.64 16.52 2.79
CA ASP A 259 -12.74 16.38 3.75
C ASP A 259 -14.07 15.97 3.06
N TYR A 260 -15.13 15.75 3.86
CA TYR A 260 -16.48 15.44 3.33
C TYR A 260 -17.04 16.47 2.32
N ASN A 261 -16.54 17.70 2.33
CA ASN A 261 -16.97 18.80 1.46
C ASN A 261 -15.99 19.02 0.29
N ASN A 262 -15.12 18.05 0.00
CA ASN A 262 -14.06 18.12 -1.00
C ASN A 262 -13.06 19.27 -0.76
N GLN A 263 -12.94 19.76 0.46
CA GLN A 263 -11.94 20.76 0.82
C GLN A 263 -10.62 20.08 1.15
N SER A 264 -9.52 20.72 0.77
CA SER A 264 -8.19 20.22 1.08
C SER A 264 -7.94 20.19 2.59
N THR A 265 -7.35 19.10 3.07
CA THR A 265 -6.75 19.05 4.40
C THR A 265 -5.29 19.49 4.34
N PRO A 266 -4.65 19.80 5.48
CA PRO A 266 -3.20 20.04 5.53
C PRO A 266 -2.36 18.90 4.95
N LEU A 267 -2.90 17.67 4.92
CA LEU A 267 -2.23 16.50 4.40
C LEU A 267 -2.12 16.51 2.87
N LEU A 268 -3.09 17.09 2.15
CA LEU A 268 -3.07 17.15 0.69
C LEU A 268 -1.84 17.90 0.17
N ASP A 269 -1.53 19.05 0.75
CA ASP A 269 -0.38 19.86 0.33
C ASP A 269 0.93 19.09 0.52
N ALA A 270 1.06 18.34 1.61
CA ALA A 270 2.23 17.51 1.86
C ALA A 270 2.29 16.31 0.90
N PHE A 271 1.15 15.68 0.59
CA PHE A 271 1.07 14.58 -0.37
C PHE A 271 1.44 15.04 -1.78
N ASN A 272 0.93 16.21 -2.20
CA ASN A 272 1.21 16.75 -3.53
C ASN A 272 2.68 17.19 -3.71
N GLN A 273 3.42 17.38 -2.63
CA GLN A 273 4.87 17.66 -2.68
C GLN A 273 5.73 16.39 -2.78
N LEU A 274 5.14 15.20 -2.72
CA LEU A 274 5.85 13.94 -2.93
C LEU A 274 6.22 13.80 -4.41
N ALA A 275 7.50 13.70 -4.72
CA ALA A 275 8.03 13.63 -6.09
C ALA A 275 8.06 12.19 -6.65
N CYS A 276 7.04 11.37 -6.38
CA CYS A 276 6.97 9.96 -6.82
C CYS A 276 5.82 9.69 -7.81
N SER A 277 5.69 10.56 -8.81
CA SER A 277 4.66 10.46 -9.85
C SER A 277 5.14 9.69 -11.08
#